data_AF-A0A1J4W3N6-F1
#
_entry.id   AF-A0A1J4W3N6-F1
#
_cell.length_a   1.000
_cell.length_b   1.000
_cell.length_c   1.000
_cell.angle_alpha   90.00
_cell.angle_beta   90.00
_cell.angle_gamma   90.00
#
_symmetry.space_group_name_H-M   'P 1'
#
loop_
_entity.id
_entity.type
_entity.pdbx_description
1 polymer ?
#
loop_
_entity_poly.entity_id
_entity_poly.type
_entity_poly.pdbx_seq_one_letter_code
_entity_poly.pdbx_strand_id
1 'polypeptide(L)'
;MEFNISIEKRYFFTILGALFLITGIFAVYAYGTNEPEVFGHSVGELDIKLDCTYAIRNAGEEPVIISGDASAIESIGIGGGFDEKWGLGCVNDYKKTGCYLADFTGESIDSDVTSTSDGQGCVTDDEEYNASAGLSIVCCKIAAN
;
A
#
# COMPACT_ATOMS: atom_id res chain seq x y z
N MET A 1 34.76 -36.48 -49.57
CA MET A 1 35.21 -36.57 -48.17
C MET A 1 33.99 -37.02 -47.37
N GLU A 2 34.03 -38.24 -46.82
CA GLU A 2 32.88 -38.86 -46.16
C GLU A 2 33.03 -38.71 -44.64
N PHE A 3 32.13 -37.95 -44.02
CA PHE A 3 32.05 -37.84 -42.56
C PHE A 3 31.11 -38.93 -42.05
N ASN A 4 31.66 -39.96 -41.42
CA ASN A 4 30.89 -41.04 -40.81
C ASN A 4 30.84 -40.80 -39.29
N ILE A 5 29.71 -40.30 -38.81
CA ILE A 5 29.51 -40.01 -37.38
C ILE A 5 28.84 -41.24 -36.75
N SER A 6 29.65 -42.10 -36.13
CA SER A 6 29.17 -43.22 -35.33
C SER A 6 28.87 -42.75 -33.90
N ILE A 7 27.61 -42.42 -33.62
CA ILE A 7 27.15 -42.06 -32.27
C ILE A 7 26.86 -43.33 -31.47
N GLU A 8 27.53 -43.52 -30.33
CA GLU A 8 27.21 -44.61 -29.41
C GLU A 8 25.84 -44.37 -28.74
N LYS A 9 25.02 -45.43 -28.62
CA LYS A 9 23.65 -45.35 -28.06
C LYS A 9 23.57 -44.67 -26.69
N ARG A 10 24.61 -44.75 -25.85
CA ARG A 10 24.64 -44.13 -24.52
C ARG A 10 24.59 -42.60 -24.53
N TYR A 11 25.04 -41.96 -25.62
CA TYR A 11 25.09 -40.50 -25.73
C TYR A 11 23.88 -39.90 -26.46
N PHE A 12 23.06 -40.72 -27.11
CA PHE A 12 21.95 -40.26 -27.94
C PHE A 12 20.99 -39.34 -27.19
N PHE A 13 20.51 -39.77 -26.02
CA PHE A 13 19.55 -38.98 -25.23
C PHE A 13 20.16 -37.72 -24.63
N THR A 14 21.44 -37.75 -24.25
CA THR A 14 22.14 -36.57 -23.75
C THR A 14 22.30 -35.51 -24.83
N ILE A 15 22.70 -35.92 -26.04
CA ILE A 15 22.82 -35.03 -27.20
C ILE A 15 21.45 -34.45 -27.56
N LEU A 16 20.41 -35.28 -27.58
CA LEU A 16 19.04 -34.84 -27.85
C LEU A 16 18.57 -33.80 -26.82
N GLY A 17 18.79 -34.06 -25.52
CA GLY A 17 18.45 -33.14 -24.45
C GLY A 17 19.19 -31.80 -24.54
N ALA A 18 20.50 -31.83 -24.85
CA ALA A 18 21.28 -30.62 -25.07
C ALA A 18 20.76 -29.82 -26.28
N LEU A 19 20.36 -30.51 -27.34
CA LEU A 19 19.82 -29.87 -28.54
C LEU A 19 18.49 -29.17 -28.23
N PHE A 20 17.60 -29.82 -27.48
CA PHE A 20 16.36 -29.19 -26.98
C PHE A 20 16.62 -27.95 -26.15
N LEU A 21 17.59 -28.02 -25.23
CA LEU A 21 17.97 -26.88 -24.37
C LEU A 21 18.48 -25.69 -25.19
N ILE A 22 19.35 -25.96 -26.17
CA ILE A 22 19.88 -24.94 -27.09
C ILE A 22 18.74 -24.31 -27.88
N THR A 23 17.86 -25.11 -28.51
CA THR A 23 16.68 -24.56 -29.22
C THR A 23 15.76 -23.78 -28.31
N GLY A 24 15.58 -24.18 -27.05
CA GLY A 24 14.77 -23.45 -26.07
C GLY A 24 15.33 -22.07 -25.79
N ILE A 25 16.64 -21.94 -25.58
CA ILE A 25 17.30 -20.64 -25.37
C ILE A 25 17.15 -19.74 -26.60
N PHE A 26 17.37 -20.27 -27.81
CA PHE A 26 17.18 -19.51 -29.04
C PHE A 26 15.72 -19.09 -29.25
N ALA A 27 14.76 -19.95 -28.93
CA ALA A 27 13.34 -19.61 -29.00
C ALA A 27 12.99 -18.48 -28.01
N VAL A 28 13.44 -18.58 -26.76
CA VAL A 28 13.22 -17.54 -25.74
C VAL A 28 13.76 -16.19 -26.22
N TYR A 29 14.98 -16.17 -26.76
CA TYR A 29 15.59 -14.96 -27.31
C TYR A 29 14.87 -14.43 -28.55
N ALA A 30 14.53 -15.29 -29.52
CA ALA A 30 13.92 -14.90 -30.79
C ALA A 30 12.48 -14.39 -30.62
N TYR A 31 11.72 -14.97 -29.69
CA TYR A 31 10.36 -14.54 -29.38
C TYR A 31 10.30 -13.45 -28.29
N GLY A 32 11.45 -12.97 -27.82
CA GLY A 32 11.51 -11.88 -26.84
C GLY A 32 10.83 -12.22 -25.50
N THR A 33 10.66 -13.50 -25.18
CA THR A 33 9.97 -13.94 -23.94
C THR A 33 10.86 -13.80 -22.69
N ASN A 34 11.94 -13.01 -22.77
CA ASN A 34 12.89 -12.77 -21.70
C ASN A 34 12.30 -11.83 -20.64
N GLU A 35 11.36 -10.98 -21.05
CA GLU A 35 10.71 -9.95 -20.24
C GLU A 35 9.20 -10.04 -20.48
N PRO A 36 8.52 -11.07 -19.95
CA PRO A 36 7.07 -11.19 -20.12
C PRO A 36 6.36 -10.03 -19.43
N GLU A 37 5.36 -9.46 -20.10
CA GLU A 37 4.46 -8.51 -19.45
C GLU A 37 3.71 -9.19 -18.31
N VAL A 38 3.74 -8.57 -17.13
CA VAL A 38 2.98 -9.03 -15.96
C VAL A 38 1.82 -8.07 -15.77
N PHE A 39 0.59 -8.57 -15.94
CA PHE A 39 -0.64 -7.77 -15.94
C PHE A 39 -0.69 -6.66 -17.01
N GLY A 40 -0.11 -6.90 -18.20
CA GLY A 40 -0.14 -5.94 -19.31
C GLY A 40 0.81 -4.75 -19.14
N HIS A 41 1.77 -4.86 -18.22
CA HIS A 41 2.83 -3.88 -17.99
C HIS A 41 4.19 -4.53 -18.16
N SER A 42 5.14 -3.77 -18.71
CA SER A 42 6.55 -4.15 -18.76
C SER A 42 7.20 -4.08 -17.38
N VAL A 43 8.29 -4.83 -17.19
CA VAL A 43 9.03 -4.86 -15.92
C VAL A 43 9.59 -3.46 -15.64
N GLY A 44 9.12 -2.82 -14.57
CA GLY A 44 9.53 -1.48 -14.16
C GLY A 44 8.66 -0.32 -14.69
N GLU A 45 7.60 -0.61 -15.44
CA GLU A 45 6.64 0.40 -15.91
C GLU A 45 5.74 0.95 -14.79
N LEU A 46 5.50 0.14 -13.75
CA LEU A 46 4.67 0.51 -12.61
C LEU A 46 5.54 0.97 -11.44
N ASP A 47 5.86 2.27 -11.40
CA ASP A 47 6.33 2.95 -10.18
C ASP A 47 5.11 3.37 -9.35
N ILE A 48 4.47 2.38 -8.73
CA ILE A 48 3.33 2.60 -7.84
C ILE A 48 3.89 3.07 -6.49
N LYS A 49 3.74 4.36 -6.20
CA LYS A 49 4.06 4.91 -4.90
C LYS A 49 2.80 5.08 -4.07
N LEU A 50 2.87 4.68 -2.80
CA LEU A 50 1.83 5.01 -1.84
C LEU A 50 2.17 6.36 -1.20
N ASP A 51 1.32 7.35 -1.40
CA ASP A 51 1.42 8.64 -0.74
C ASP A 51 0.47 8.65 0.47
N CYS A 52 1.02 8.77 1.67
CA CYS A 52 0.26 8.68 2.92
C CYS A 52 0.50 9.92 3.78
N THR A 53 -0.60 10.40 4.37
CA THR A 53 -0.61 11.44 5.38
C THR A 53 -1.01 10.83 6.72
N TYR A 54 -0.27 11.19 7.76
CA TYR A 54 -0.57 10.85 9.15
C TYR A 54 -0.84 12.13 9.94
N ALA A 55 -1.98 12.15 10.62
CA ALA A 55 -2.40 13.28 11.43
C ALA A 55 -2.95 12.83 12.78
N ILE A 56 -2.80 13.71 13.77
CA ILE A 56 -3.30 13.53 15.13
C ILE A 56 -4.09 14.78 15.50
N ARG A 57 -5.20 14.61 16.20
CA ARG A 57 -6.00 15.71 16.74
C ARG A 57 -6.43 15.41 18.17
N ASN A 58 -6.18 16.35 19.06
CA ASN A 58 -6.73 16.34 20.41
C ASN A 58 -8.09 17.05 20.43
N ALA A 59 -8.92 16.75 21.43
CA ALA A 59 -10.23 17.38 21.58
C ALA A 59 -10.11 18.91 21.69
N GLY A 60 -10.91 19.63 20.90
CA GLY A 60 -10.91 21.10 20.89
C GLY A 60 -9.68 21.76 20.25
N GLU A 61 -8.75 20.97 19.71
CA GLU A 61 -7.57 21.46 18.99
C GLU A 61 -7.70 21.24 17.47
N GLU A 62 -6.90 21.99 16.72
CA GLU A 62 -6.73 21.78 15.29
C GLU A 62 -5.88 20.52 15.02
N PRO A 63 -6.11 19.82 13.90
CA PRO A 63 -5.28 18.67 13.52
C PRO A 63 -3.82 19.06 13.31
N VAL A 64 -2.92 18.26 13.87
CA VAL A 64 -1.49 18.34 13.65
C VAL A 64 -1.09 17.28 12.62
N ILE A 65 -0.53 17.74 11.51
CA ILE A 65 0.02 16.86 10.47
C ILE A 65 1.41 16.43 10.91
N ILE A 66 1.59 15.14 11.14
CA ILE A 66 2.86 14.54 11.54
C ILE A 66 3.72 14.24 10.31
N SER A 67 3.10 13.77 9.23
CA SER A 67 3.75 13.53 7.95
C SER A 67 2.76 13.57 6.79
N GLY A 68 3.26 13.85 5.58
CA GLY A 68 2.47 13.85 4.34
C GLY A 68 1.85 15.20 4.00
N ASP A 69 0.80 15.16 3.18
CA ASP A 69 0.08 16.34 2.68
C ASP A 69 -1.10 16.70 3.60
N ALA A 70 -1.06 17.91 4.17
CA ALA A 70 -2.13 18.46 4.99
C ALA A 70 -3.48 18.51 4.27
N SER A 71 -3.48 18.63 2.94
CA SER A 71 -4.69 18.65 2.14
C SER A 71 -5.43 17.30 2.14
N ALA A 72 -4.80 16.21 2.59
CA ALA A 72 -5.43 14.90 2.69
C ALA A 72 -6.39 14.76 3.88
N ILE A 73 -6.37 15.71 4.81
CA ILE A 73 -7.05 15.61 6.12
C ILE A 73 -8.12 16.69 6.25
N GLU A 74 -9.28 16.30 6.74
CA GLU A 74 -10.31 17.22 7.22
C GLU A 74 -10.61 17.02 8.70
N SER A 75 -11.04 18.09 9.35
CA SER A 75 -11.49 18.09 10.73
C SER A 75 -13.00 17.83 10.77
N ILE A 76 -13.44 16.88 11.60
CA ILE A 76 -14.86 16.54 11.77
C ILE A 76 -15.29 16.98 13.16
N GLY A 77 -16.34 17.80 13.27
CA GLY A 77 -16.83 18.30 14.56
C GLY A 77 -15.83 19.21 15.29
N ILE A 78 -16.27 19.85 16.37
CA ILE A 78 -15.46 20.84 17.10
C ILE A 78 -14.70 20.20 18.28
N GLY A 79 -15.23 19.12 18.86
CA GLY A 79 -14.67 18.47 20.05
C GLY A 79 -14.84 19.35 21.30
N GLY A 80 -15.25 18.74 22.42
CA GLY A 80 -15.46 19.46 23.69
C GLY A 80 -16.87 20.02 23.93
N GLY A 81 -17.86 19.63 23.11
CA GLY A 81 -19.28 19.77 23.42
C GLY A 81 -19.84 18.46 24.00
N PHE A 82 -20.82 18.55 24.91
CA PHE A 82 -21.57 17.37 25.37
C PHE A 82 -22.28 16.73 24.16
N ASP A 83 -22.13 15.41 23.97
CA ASP A 83 -22.74 14.60 22.90
C ASP A 83 -22.30 14.90 21.44
N GLU A 84 -21.23 15.67 21.20
CA GLU A 84 -20.76 15.95 19.83
C GLU A 84 -19.61 15.04 19.42
N LYS A 85 -19.87 14.09 18.50
CA LYS A 85 -18.83 13.31 17.84
C LYS A 85 -17.86 14.23 17.11
N TRP A 86 -16.57 14.02 17.33
CA TRP A 86 -15.49 14.76 16.69
C TRP A 86 -14.40 13.81 16.20
N GLY A 87 -13.58 14.28 15.27
CA GLY A 87 -12.44 13.53 14.79
C GLY A 87 -11.84 14.03 13.50
N LEU A 88 -11.43 13.10 12.63
CA LEU A 88 -10.65 13.34 11.42
C LEU A 88 -11.17 12.54 10.23
N GLY A 89 -11.09 13.13 9.04
CA GLY A 89 -11.50 12.51 7.78
C GLY A 89 -10.39 12.52 6.73
N CYS A 90 -10.43 11.55 5.82
CA CYS A 90 -9.61 11.55 4.61
C CYS A 90 -10.38 12.19 3.44
N VAL A 91 -9.75 13.16 2.77
CA VAL A 91 -10.32 13.89 1.63
C VAL A 91 -9.38 13.85 0.42
N ASN A 92 -9.77 14.50 -0.69
CA ASN A 92 -8.94 14.64 -1.90
C ASN A 92 -8.41 13.30 -2.45
N ASP A 93 -9.32 12.33 -2.58
CA ASP A 93 -9.08 10.97 -3.06
C ASP A 93 -8.20 10.07 -2.17
N TYR A 94 -7.69 10.58 -1.06
CA TYR A 94 -7.07 9.74 -0.05
C TYR A 94 -8.10 8.82 0.60
N LYS A 95 -7.67 7.59 0.90
CA LYS A 95 -8.48 6.57 1.55
C LYS A 95 -7.97 6.32 2.95
N LYS A 96 -8.91 6.19 3.89
CA LYS A 96 -8.59 5.81 5.27
C LYS A 96 -7.99 4.40 5.29
N THR A 97 -6.79 4.26 5.82
CA THR A 97 -6.10 2.98 6.02
C THR A 97 -5.88 2.64 7.48
N GLY A 98 -5.96 3.62 8.38
CA GLY A 98 -5.76 3.45 9.82
C GLY A 98 -6.51 4.50 10.64
N CYS A 99 -6.92 4.12 11.84
CA CYS A 99 -7.81 4.89 12.71
C CYS A 99 -7.64 4.41 14.14
N TYR A 100 -7.08 5.22 15.04
CA TYR A 100 -6.87 4.82 16.44
C TYR A 100 -6.69 6.02 17.36
N LEU A 101 -7.11 5.87 18.62
CA LEU A 101 -6.75 6.77 19.71
C LEU A 101 -5.35 6.41 20.20
N ALA A 102 -4.43 7.37 20.14
CA ALA A 102 -3.05 7.19 20.54
C ALA A 102 -2.73 8.06 21.76
N ASP A 103 -1.99 7.54 22.73
CA ASP A 103 -1.41 8.40 23.77
C ASP A 103 -0.30 9.28 23.20
N PHE A 104 0.27 10.13 24.06
CA PHE A 104 1.44 10.95 23.74
C PHE A 104 2.70 10.13 23.36
N THR A 105 2.70 8.81 23.54
CA THR A 105 3.78 7.90 23.12
C THR A 105 3.49 7.20 21.80
N GLY A 106 2.26 7.33 21.27
CA GLY A 106 1.81 6.71 20.03
C GLY A 106 1.21 5.31 20.21
N GLU A 107 1.02 4.83 21.44
CA GLU A 107 0.40 3.53 21.71
C GLU A 107 -1.13 3.63 21.62
N SER A 108 -1.76 2.61 21.01
CA SER A 108 -3.22 2.54 20.88
C SER A 108 -3.87 2.28 22.23
N ILE A 109 -4.73 3.18 22.70
CA ILE A 109 -5.29 3.08 24.06
C ILE A 109 -6.74 2.56 24.07
N ASP A 110 -7.51 2.71 22.99
CA ASP A 110 -8.97 2.58 23.14
C ASP A 110 -9.76 2.07 21.92
N SER A 111 -10.93 1.51 22.26
CA SER A 111 -11.96 0.86 21.46
C SER A 111 -13.12 1.77 20.99
N ASP A 112 -13.22 3.03 21.45
CA ASP A 112 -14.35 3.92 21.12
C ASP A 112 -14.14 4.75 19.83
N VAL A 113 -13.16 4.35 19.01
CA VAL A 113 -13.01 4.95 17.68
C VAL A 113 -13.98 4.30 16.71
N THR A 114 -14.96 5.08 16.26
CA THR A 114 -15.93 4.66 15.25
C THR A 114 -15.61 5.27 13.89
N SER A 115 -16.03 4.59 12.82
CA SER A 115 -15.92 5.12 11.47
C SER A 115 -17.13 5.98 11.14
N THR A 116 -16.93 7.04 10.35
CA THR A 116 -18.04 7.77 9.70
C THR A 116 -18.84 6.85 8.78
N SER A 117 -20.05 7.27 8.39
CA SER A 117 -20.95 6.47 7.55
C SER A 117 -20.39 6.14 6.16
N ASP A 118 -19.51 6.99 5.61
CA ASP A 118 -18.80 6.77 4.35
C ASP A 118 -17.47 5.99 4.51
N GLY A 119 -17.12 5.66 5.76
CA GLY A 119 -15.90 4.95 6.13
C GLY A 119 -14.61 5.76 5.95
N GLN A 120 -14.65 7.02 5.53
CA GLN A 120 -13.44 7.83 5.28
C GLN A 120 -12.94 8.59 6.51
N GLY A 121 -13.75 8.67 7.56
CA GLY A 121 -13.40 9.34 8.81
C GLY A 121 -13.36 8.42 10.02
N CYS A 122 -12.72 8.97 11.04
CA CYS A 122 -12.58 8.49 12.39
C CYS A 122 -13.31 9.50 13.27
N VAL A 123 -14.24 9.04 14.08
CA VAL A 123 -14.92 9.88 15.07
C VAL A 123 -14.99 9.15 16.40
N THR A 124 -14.93 9.95 17.46
CA THR A 124 -15.15 9.52 18.84
C THR A 124 -16.14 10.50 19.46
N ASP A 125 -17.03 9.96 20.28
CA ASP A 125 -18.01 10.66 21.11
C ASP A 125 -17.49 10.88 22.52
N ASP A 126 -16.28 10.40 22.84
CA ASP A 126 -15.91 10.18 24.21
C ASP A 126 -15.97 11.48 25.04
N GLU A 127 -16.88 11.47 26.01
CA GLU A 127 -17.10 12.52 27.00
C GLU A 127 -15.89 12.62 27.96
N GLU A 128 -14.99 11.64 27.93
CA GLU A 128 -13.76 11.60 28.72
C GLU A 128 -12.67 12.51 28.12
N TYR A 129 -12.90 13.81 28.29
CA TYR A 129 -11.99 14.95 28.12
C TYR A 129 -10.66 14.84 28.93
N ASN A 130 -10.30 13.67 29.47
CA ASN A 130 -9.29 13.52 30.53
C ASN A 130 -8.09 12.64 30.20
N ALA A 131 -8.06 11.94 29.07
CA ALA A 131 -6.87 11.19 28.68
C ALA A 131 -6.06 12.02 27.69
N SER A 132 -4.77 12.19 27.95
CA SER A 132 -3.76 12.83 27.10
C SER A 132 -3.55 12.10 25.76
N ALA A 133 -4.64 11.80 25.06
CA ALA A 133 -4.74 10.93 23.91
C ALA A 133 -5.34 11.70 22.73
N GLY A 134 -4.67 11.62 21.58
CA GLY A 134 -5.11 12.22 20.34
C GLY A 134 -5.76 11.18 19.44
N LEU A 135 -6.84 11.55 18.76
CA LEU A 135 -7.37 10.75 17.67
C LEU A 135 -6.42 10.85 16.49
N SER A 136 -5.97 9.71 15.99
CA SER A 136 -5.07 9.64 14.85
C SER A 136 -5.72 8.97 13.64
N ILE A 137 -5.33 9.43 12.46
CA ILE A 137 -5.79 8.88 11.18
C ILE A 137 -4.63 8.74 10.21
N VAL A 138 -4.69 7.68 9.39
CA VAL A 138 -3.80 7.50 8.25
C VAL A 138 -4.64 7.53 6.97
N CYS A 139 -4.30 8.45 6.09
CA CYS A 139 -4.95 8.64 4.80
C CYS A 139 -3.95 8.39 3.68
N CYS A 140 -4.19 7.40 2.82
CA CYS A 140 -3.27 7.05 1.73
C CYS A 140 -3.95 7.13 0.36
N LYS A 141 -3.21 7.56 -0.66
CA LYS A 141 -3.59 7.45 -2.06
C LYS A 141 -2.49 6.75 -2.85
N ILE A 142 -2.90 6.04 -3.90
CA ILE A 142 -1.95 5.54 -4.89
C ILE A 142 -1.54 6.73 -5.77
N ALA A 143 -0.26 7.05 -5.77
CA ALA A 143 0.35 7.98 -6.70
C ALA A 143 1.08 7.18 -7.77
N ALA A 144 0.65 7.34 -9.02
CA ALA A 144 1.44 6.92 -10.17
C ALA A 144 2.40 8.08 -10.51
N ASN A 145 3.69 7.78 -10.63
CA ASN A 145 4.67 8.68 -11.24
C ASN A 145 4.59 8.60 -12.77
#